data_AF-K2BFD3-F1
#
_entry.id   AF-K2BFD3-F1
#
_cell.length_a   1.000
_cell.length_b   1.000
_cell.length_c   1.000
_cell.angle_alpha   90.00
_cell.angle_beta   90.00
_cell.angle_gamma   90.00
#
_symmetry.space_group_name_H-M   'P 1'
#
loop_
_entity.id
_entity.type
_entity.pdbx_description
1 polymer ?
#
loop_
_entity_poly.entity_id
_entity_poly.type
_entity_poly.pdbx_seq_one_letter_code
_entity_poly.pdbx_strand_id
1 'polypeptide(L)'
;YVGQTYKITWSSSSNIDKVMLGYKWCDSCLEWITSGSIPNTGYYDWTVNVGSLATTQFKIDIIGYPTGVGNRDASDNYFTVLPKPTPSPTPTLMPTPTPANLASVRINPEQIISPLGGKEVYLSTLAFDTKGIPIWYGVRYQWGISSTNSIGKLFPNASNDKIVTFKPSATNQGHGDVWVHATNSNGQTASTSIPIIVGTLSPTPTPCLPADINRDGVVDQKDVQILRTDYWSPNPSNIRSDINRDGIVDLTDYSLLVIDFGKSTGVCQ
;
A
#
# COMPACT_ATOMS: atom_id res chain seq x y z
N TYR A 1 -11.52 -19.45 18.03
CA TYR A 1 -12.06 -18.66 16.90
C TYR A 1 -13.47 -18.19 17.20
N VAL A 2 -13.89 -17.06 16.61
CA VAL A 2 -15.31 -16.65 16.64
C VAL A 2 -16.20 -17.77 16.06
N GLY A 3 -17.29 -18.08 16.74
CA GLY A 3 -18.27 -19.11 16.39
C GLY A 3 -17.91 -20.53 16.81
N GLN A 4 -16.74 -20.77 17.40
CA GLN A 4 -16.39 -22.06 17.99
C GLN A 4 -16.78 -22.11 19.47
N THR A 5 -17.20 -23.30 19.93
CA THR A 5 -17.48 -23.55 21.34
C THR A 5 -16.22 -24.02 22.05
N TYR A 6 -15.85 -23.33 23.14
CA TYR A 6 -14.75 -23.70 24.02
C TYR A 6 -15.29 -23.94 25.43
N LYS A 7 -14.72 -24.95 26.11
CA LYS A 7 -15.02 -25.22 27.51
C LYS A 7 -14.16 -24.32 28.40
N ILE A 8 -14.79 -23.38 29.08
CA ILE A 8 -14.18 -22.62 30.17
C ILE A 8 -14.25 -23.48 31.42
N THR A 9 -13.14 -23.63 32.14
CA THR A 9 -13.06 -24.41 33.38
C THR A 9 -12.54 -23.55 34.52
N TRP A 10 -12.98 -23.83 35.74
CA TRP A 10 -12.49 -23.18 36.95
C TRP A 10 -12.48 -24.17 38.13
N SER A 11 -11.74 -23.82 39.18
CA SER A 11 -11.74 -24.58 40.43
C SER A 11 -13.04 -24.33 41.19
N SER A 12 -13.94 -25.33 41.23
CA SER A 12 -15.20 -25.25 41.97
C SER A 12 -14.99 -25.53 43.46
N SER A 13 -15.64 -24.76 44.34
CA SER A 13 -15.74 -25.00 45.78
C SER A 13 -17.18 -25.28 46.18
N SER A 14 -17.40 -26.14 47.17
CA SER A 14 -18.74 -26.46 47.71
C SER A 14 -19.43 -25.26 48.38
N ASN A 15 -18.69 -24.20 48.70
CA ASN A 15 -19.24 -22.99 49.33
C ASN A 15 -19.79 -21.98 48.30
N ILE A 16 -19.70 -22.29 47.00
CA ILE A 16 -20.15 -21.42 45.90
C ILE A 16 -21.24 -22.16 45.14
N ASP A 17 -22.49 -21.69 45.26
CA ASP A 17 -23.63 -22.36 44.63
C ASP A 17 -23.79 -21.99 43.15
N LYS A 18 -23.55 -20.72 42.84
CA LYS A 18 -23.76 -20.15 41.51
C LYS A 18 -22.57 -19.31 41.08
N VAL A 19 -22.33 -19.28 39.76
CA VAL A 19 -21.30 -18.46 39.14
C VAL A 19 -21.87 -17.63 38.00
N MET A 20 -21.22 -16.53 37.65
CA MET A 20 -21.51 -15.75 36.46
C MET A 20 -20.20 -15.45 35.73
N LEU A 21 -20.18 -15.67 34.42
CA LEU A 21 -18.97 -15.52 33.61
C LEU A 21 -19.08 -14.32 32.68
N GLY A 22 -18.00 -13.57 32.57
CA GLY A 22 -17.81 -12.49 31.60
C GLY A 22 -16.47 -12.58 30.91
N TYR A 23 -16.29 -11.77 29.88
CA TYR A 23 -15.00 -11.52 29.25
C TYR A 23 -14.68 -10.02 29.31
N LYS A 24 -13.40 -9.68 29.26
CA LYS A 24 -12.95 -8.28 29.18
C LYS A 24 -11.73 -8.13 28.28
N TRP A 25 -11.63 -6.99 27.59
CA TRP A 25 -10.49 -6.61 26.75
C TRP A 25 -9.76 -5.36 27.26
N CYS A 26 -10.25 -4.75 28.33
CA CYS A 26 -9.63 -3.69 29.12
C CYS A 26 -10.18 -3.75 30.55
N ASP A 27 -9.59 -3.00 31.49
CA ASP A 27 -9.98 -3.05 32.91
C ASP A 27 -11.44 -2.63 33.17
N SER A 28 -12.00 -1.73 32.36
CA SER A 28 -13.40 -1.26 32.45
C SER A 28 -14.33 -1.90 31.41
N CYS A 29 -13.85 -2.83 30.60
CA CYS A 29 -14.56 -3.36 29.43
C CYS A 29 -15.17 -4.74 29.68
N LEU A 30 -15.83 -4.93 30.82
CA LEU A 30 -16.44 -6.23 31.17
C LEU A 30 -17.79 -6.41 30.47
N GLU A 31 -17.94 -7.53 29.78
CA GLU A 31 -19.20 -7.98 29.17
C GLU A 31 -19.54 -9.39 29.62
N TRP A 32 -20.84 -9.68 29.76
CA TRP A 32 -21.30 -10.96 30.30
C TRP A 32 -21.45 -12.04 29.23
N ILE A 33 -20.90 -13.22 29.50
CA ILE A 33 -21.07 -14.43 28.71
C ILE A 33 -22.42 -15.09 29.03
N THR A 34 -22.78 -15.14 30.31
CA THR A 34 -24.01 -15.78 30.79
C THR A 34 -25.10 -14.75 31.08
N SER A 35 -26.35 -15.08 30.74
CA SER A 35 -27.52 -14.24 31.04
C SER A 35 -27.99 -14.44 32.49
N GLY A 36 -27.11 -14.11 33.45
CA GLY A 36 -27.31 -14.32 34.89
C GLY A 36 -26.46 -15.45 35.47
N SER A 37 -26.68 -15.75 36.75
CA SER A 37 -25.92 -16.77 37.47
C SER A 37 -26.36 -18.18 37.09
N ILE A 38 -25.40 -19.03 36.78
CA ILE A 38 -25.56 -20.45 36.43
C ILE A 38 -25.09 -21.36 37.58
N PRO A 39 -25.52 -22.64 37.63
CA PRO A 39 -25.00 -23.59 38.61
C PRO A 39 -23.47 -23.72 38.56
N ASN A 40 -22.83 -23.85 39.72
CA ASN A 40 -21.39 -24.05 39.80
C ASN A 40 -20.99 -25.51 39.50
N THR A 41 -20.90 -25.86 38.22
CA THR A 41 -20.50 -27.21 37.76
C THR A 41 -19.00 -27.34 37.45
N GLY A 42 -18.20 -26.31 37.72
CA GLY A 42 -16.76 -26.28 37.42
C GLY A 42 -16.41 -26.04 35.94
N TYR A 43 -17.41 -25.93 35.06
CA TYR A 43 -17.21 -25.61 33.65
C TYR A 43 -18.42 -24.94 32.99
N TYR A 44 -18.16 -24.24 31.89
CA TYR A 44 -19.18 -23.68 30.99
C TYR A 44 -18.72 -23.78 29.53
N ASP A 45 -19.59 -24.30 28.66
CA ASP A 45 -19.32 -24.37 27.22
C ASP A 45 -19.75 -23.06 26.56
N TRP A 46 -18.77 -22.23 26.18
CA TRP A 46 -18.99 -20.91 25.58
C TRP A 46 -18.78 -20.93 24.07
N THR A 47 -19.84 -20.64 23.31
CA THR A 47 -19.72 -20.29 21.89
C THR A 47 -19.21 -18.87 21.76
N VAL A 48 -17.95 -18.73 21.35
CA VAL A 48 -17.23 -17.45 21.29
C VAL A 48 -17.88 -16.52 20.27
N ASN A 49 -18.42 -15.40 20.70
CA ASN A 49 -19.09 -14.40 19.87
C ASN A 49 -18.31 -13.08 19.77
N VAL A 50 -17.05 -13.05 20.23
CA VAL A 50 -16.19 -11.87 20.28
C VAL A 50 -14.87 -12.06 19.59
N GLY A 51 -14.26 -10.97 19.10
CA GLY A 51 -13.01 -10.96 18.37
C GLY A 51 -13.19 -10.35 16.97
N SER A 52 -12.47 -9.25 16.72
CA SER A 52 -12.43 -8.56 15.43
C SER A 52 -10.97 -8.33 15.00
N LEU A 53 -10.74 -7.74 13.82
CA LEU A 53 -9.37 -7.34 13.43
C LEU A 53 -8.76 -6.27 14.36
N ALA A 54 -9.60 -5.52 15.09
CA ALA A 54 -9.15 -4.44 15.97
C ALA A 54 -8.89 -4.89 17.42
N THR A 55 -9.47 -6.01 17.87
CA THR A 55 -9.27 -6.52 19.23
C THR A 55 -9.35 -8.03 19.25
N THR A 56 -8.22 -8.66 19.59
CA THR A 56 -8.05 -10.11 19.60
C THR A 56 -7.65 -10.65 20.98
N GLN A 57 -7.31 -9.82 21.96
CA GLN A 57 -6.87 -10.25 23.30
C GLN A 57 -7.99 -10.07 24.32
N PHE A 58 -8.30 -11.12 25.08
CA PHE A 58 -9.36 -11.12 26.08
C PHE A 58 -8.93 -11.85 27.37
N LYS A 59 -9.57 -11.54 28.49
CA LYS A 59 -9.55 -12.32 29.74
C LYS A 59 -10.94 -12.83 30.07
N ILE A 60 -11.02 -13.97 30.76
CA ILE A 60 -12.26 -14.45 31.37
C ILE A 60 -12.33 -13.90 32.79
N ASP A 61 -13.50 -13.45 33.19
CA ASP A 61 -13.80 -12.96 34.53
C ASP A 61 -14.96 -13.78 35.10
N ILE A 62 -14.84 -14.25 36.33
CA ILE A 62 -15.84 -15.09 36.98
C ILE A 62 -16.22 -14.49 38.32
N ILE A 63 -17.53 -14.42 38.59
CA ILE A 63 -18.05 -14.09 39.93
C ILE A 63 -18.70 -15.35 40.50
N GLY A 64 -18.21 -15.81 41.65
CA GLY A 64 -18.86 -16.83 42.46
C GLY A 64 -19.72 -16.20 43.56
N TYR A 65 -20.92 -16.72 43.76
CA TYR A 65 -21.84 -16.28 44.80
C TYR A 65 -21.94 -17.36 45.91
N PRO A 66 -21.12 -17.29 46.97
CA PRO A 66 -21.52 -17.83 48.27
C PRO A 66 -22.75 -17.03 48.75
N THR A 67 -23.67 -17.66 49.48
CA THR A 67 -24.90 -17.03 49.99
C THR A 67 -24.71 -15.55 50.40
N GLY A 68 -25.08 -14.63 49.50
CA GLY A 68 -25.16 -13.18 49.76
C GLY A 68 -23.97 -12.28 49.36
N VAL A 69 -22.76 -12.75 49.03
CA VAL A 69 -21.60 -11.87 48.70
C VAL A 69 -20.80 -12.40 47.53
N GLY A 70 -20.73 -11.69 46.39
CA GLY A 70 -20.00 -12.16 45.21
C GLY A 70 -18.48 -12.01 45.33
N ASN A 71 -17.73 -13.10 45.16
CA ASN A 71 -16.27 -13.10 45.03
C ASN A 71 -15.88 -13.17 43.55
N ARG A 72 -14.92 -12.35 43.12
CA ARG A 72 -14.50 -12.24 41.72
C ARG A 72 -13.09 -12.80 41.52
N ASP A 73 -12.89 -13.49 40.40
CA ASP A 73 -11.59 -13.97 39.93
C ASP A 73 -11.48 -13.78 38.41
N ALA A 74 -10.27 -13.83 37.85
CA ALA A 74 -10.04 -13.66 36.43
C ALA A 74 -8.89 -14.54 35.92
N SER A 75 -8.89 -14.85 34.62
CA SER A 75 -7.80 -15.63 34.03
C SER A 75 -6.45 -14.93 34.16
N ASP A 76 -5.41 -15.72 34.49
CA ASP A 76 -4.04 -15.23 34.70
C ASP A 76 -3.52 -14.48 33.47
N ASN A 77 -3.66 -15.10 32.31
CA ASN A 77 -3.19 -14.59 31.03
C ASN A 77 -4.34 -14.15 30.13
N TYR A 78 -4.01 -13.28 29.17
CA TYR A 78 -4.87 -13.03 28.03
C TYR A 78 -4.90 -14.27 27.12
N PHE A 79 -6.06 -14.54 26.53
CA PHE A 79 -6.20 -15.48 25.43
C PHE A 79 -6.51 -14.73 24.14
N THR A 80 -6.07 -15.29 23.02
CA THR A 80 -6.28 -14.70 21.71
C THR A 80 -7.50 -15.30 21.02
N VAL A 81 -8.47 -14.46 20.65
CA VAL A 81 -9.55 -14.84 19.74
C VAL A 81 -9.28 -14.27 18.36
N LEU A 82 -9.05 -15.18 17.42
CA LEU A 82 -8.96 -14.83 16.00
C LEU A 82 -10.35 -14.78 15.36
N PRO A 83 -10.58 -13.86 14.41
CA PRO A 83 -11.79 -13.86 13.61
C PRO A 83 -11.98 -15.24 12.98
N LYS A 84 -13.23 -15.67 12.81
CA LYS A 84 -13.53 -16.91 12.09
C LYS A 84 -12.77 -16.84 10.76
N PRO A 85 -11.94 -17.84 10.40
CA PRO A 85 -11.34 -17.86 9.08
C PRO A 85 -12.51 -17.76 8.10
N THR A 86 -12.57 -16.66 7.36
CA THR A 86 -13.47 -16.55 6.21
C THR A 86 -13.21 -17.83 5.42
N PRO A 87 -14.24 -18.63 5.08
CA PRO A 87 -14.01 -19.80 4.24
C PRO A 87 -13.19 -19.28 3.08
N SER A 88 -11.93 -19.71 3.01
CA SER A 88 -11.14 -19.56 1.81
C SER A 88 -12.06 -20.10 0.73
N PRO A 89 -12.33 -19.33 -0.34
CA PRO A 89 -13.23 -19.80 -1.38
C PRO A 89 -12.83 -21.23 -1.63
N THR A 90 -13.76 -22.17 -1.37
CA THR A 90 -13.57 -23.55 -1.80
C THR A 90 -13.01 -23.41 -3.20
N PRO A 91 -11.86 -24.04 -3.54
CA PRO A 91 -11.50 -24.11 -4.93
C PRO A 91 -12.68 -24.82 -5.58
N THR A 92 -13.66 -24.06 -6.09
CA THR A 92 -14.32 -24.38 -7.33
C THR A 92 -13.17 -24.91 -8.14
N LEU A 93 -13.29 -26.16 -8.62
CA LEU A 93 -12.47 -26.60 -9.73
C LEU A 93 -12.60 -25.47 -10.73
N MET A 94 -11.61 -24.57 -10.71
CA MET A 94 -11.47 -23.51 -11.68
C MET A 94 -11.48 -24.35 -12.95
N PRO A 95 -12.43 -24.12 -13.88
CA PRO A 95 -12.53 -24.96 -15.07
C PRO A 95 -11.10 -25.12 -15.54
N THR A 96 -10.60 -26.36 -15.59
CA THR A 96 -9.20 -26.66 -15.93
C THR A 96 -8.84 -25.66 -17.00
N PRO A 97 -7.97 -24.67 -16.71
CA PRO A 97 -7.94 -23.45 -17.49
C PRO A 97 -7.81 -23.89 -18.93
N THR A 98 -8.85 -23.64 -19.73
CA THR A 98 -8.74 -23.83 -21.17
C THR A 98 -7.46 -23.12 -21.52
N PRO A 99 -6.42 -23.81 -22.02
CA PRO A 99 -5.07 -23.26 -22.00
C PRO A 99 -5.10 -21.89 -22.63
N ALA A 100 -5.00 -20.86 -21.79
CA ALA A 100 -5.15 -19.50 -22.25
C ALA A 100 -3.95 -19.24 -23.15
N ASN A 101 -4.22 -18.96 -24.43
CA ASN A 101 -3.16 -18.73 -25.40
C ASN A 101 -2.34 -17.54 -24.91
N LEU A 102 -1.10 -17.82 -24.49
CA LEU A 102 -0.20 -16.78 -24.01
C LEU A 102 0.07 -15.81 -25.15
N ALA A 103 -0.31 -14.55 -24.99
CA ALA A 103 -0.22 -13.55 -26.06
C ALA A 103 0.74 -12.42 -25.72
N SER A 104 0.69 -11.91 -24.49
CA SER A 104 1.56 -10.82 -24.06
C SER A 104 1.95 -10.93 -22.59
N VAL A 105 2.97 -10.17 -22.21
CA VAL A 105 3.44 -10.03 -20.83
C VAL A 105 3.78 -8.57 -20.60
N ARG A 106 3.52 -8.05 -19.39
CA ARG A 106 3.83 -6.67 -19.01
C ARG A 106 4.66 -6.64 -17.75
N ILE A 107 5.56 -5.65 -17.67
CA ILE A 107 6.37 -5.37 -16.48
C ILE A 107 5.83 -4.09 -15.82
N ASN A 108 5.79 -4.06 -14.50
CA ASN A 108 5.54 -2.86 -13.71
C ASN A 108 6.70 -2.65 -12.71
N PRO A 109 7.29 -1.43 -12.62
CA PRO A 109 6.96 -0.22 -13.38
C PRO A 109 7.30 -0.34 -14.88
N GLU A 110 6.76 0.52 -15.74
CA GLU A 110 7.01 0.51 -17.20
C GLU A 110 8.36 1.14 -17.60
N GLN A 111 9.06 1.75 -16.65
CA GLN A 111 10.40 2.30 -16.79
C GLN A 111 11.09 2.36 -15.42
N ILE A 112 12.42 2.26 -15.39
CA ILE A 112 13.23 2.52 -14.20
C ILE A 112 14.17 3.70 -14.45
N ILE A 113 14.11 4.68 -13.56
CA ILE A 113 15.08 5.79 -13.50
C ILE A 113 15.62 5.83 -12.07
N SER A 114 16.92 5.68 -11.90
CA SER A 114 17.55 5.64 -10.58
C SER A 114 18.85 6.44 -10.52
N PRO A 115 19.14 7.13 -9.40
CA PRO A 115 20.48 7.64 -9.16
C PRO A 115 21.50 6.50 -8.98
N LEU A 116 22.79 6.83 -9.10
CA LEU A 116 23.88 5.95 -8.68
C LEU A 116 23.71 5.57 -7.20
N GLY A 117 23.76 4.27 -6.90
CA GLY A 117 23.57 3.74 -5.55
C GLY A 117 22.18 4.00 -4.96
N GLY A 118 21.19 4.26 -5.82
CA GLY A 118 19.81 4.47 -5.42
C GLY A 118 19.20 3.28 -4.68
N LYS A 119 18.01 3.49 -4.10
CA LYS A 119 17.25 2.42 -3.44
C LYS A 119 16.93 1.30 -4.43
N GLU A 120 16.76 0.10 -3.87
CA GLU A 120 16.30 -1.05 -4.63
C GLU A 120 14.90 -0.81 -5.20
N VAL A 121 14.69 -1.24 -6.44
CA VAL A 121 13.43 -1.09 -7.18
C VAL A 121 12.80 -2.46 -7.33
N TYR A 122 11.54 -2.61 -6.92
CA TYR A 122 10.80 -3.86 -7.05
C TYR A 122 10.03 -3.86 -8.36
N LEU A 123 10.17 -4.95 -9.12
CA LEU A 123 9.44 -5.17 -10.36
C LEU A 123 8.49 -6.36 -10.22
N SER A 124 7.39 -6.27 -10.94
CA SER A 124 6.41 -7.35 -11.07
C SER A 124 6.04 -7.58 -12.53
N THR A 125 5.57 -8.78 -12.86
CA THR A 125 5.11 -9.12 -14.21
C THR A 125 3.76 -9.85 -14.19
N LEU A 126 2.99 -9.68 -15.27
CA LEU A 126 1.76 -10.42 -15.51
C LEU A 126 1.58 -10.72 -17.00
N ALA A 127 1.27 -11.98 -17.30
CA ALA A 127 0.91 -12.43 -18.64
C ALA A 127 -0.59 -12.23 -18.94
N PHE A 128 -0.92 -12.06 -20.21
CA PHE A 128 -2.28 -11.88 -20.71
C PHE A 128 -2.52 -12.76 -21.94
N ASP A 129 -3.78 -13.18 -22.11
CA ASP A 129 -4.22 -13.92 -23.28
C ASP A 129 -4.49 -13.01 -24.49
N THR A 130 -4.91 -13.60 -25.61
CA THR A 130 -5.20 -12.85 -26.86
C THR A 130 -6.36 -11.87 -26.74
N LYS A 131 -7.17 -11.94 -25.67
CA LYS A 131 -8.27 -11.02 -25.36
C LYS A 131 -7.84 -9.95 -24.34
N GLY A 132 -6.59 -9.97 -23.88
CA GLY A 132 -6.08 -9.07 -22.85
C GLY A 132 -6.52 -9.44 -21.43
N ILE A 133 -7.02 -10.66 -21.21
CA ILE A 133 -7.40 -11.16 -19.88
C ILE A 133 -6.14 -11.66 -19.16
N PRO A 134 -5.93 -11.31 -17.87
CA PRO A 134 -4.76 -11.74 -17.13
C PRO A 134 -4.72 -13.26 -16.90
N ILE A 135 -3.55 -13.85 -17.09
CA ILE A 135 -3.27 -15.27 -16.86
C ILE A 135 -2.59 -15.44 -15.50
N TRP A 136 -3.34 -15.92 -14.51
CA TRP A 136 -2.87 -15.99 -13.13
C TRP A 136 -1.97 -17.20 -12.82
N TYR A 137 -2.09 -18.28 -13.59
CA TYR A 137 -1.42 -19.57 -13.33
C TYR A 137 -0.91 -20.22 -14.62
N GLY A 138 0.02 -21.17 -14.50
CA GLY A 138 0.50 -21.97 -15.64
C GLY A 138 1.50 -21.25 -16.56
N VAL A 139 2.01 -20.09 -16.15
CA VAL A 139 3.04 -19.32 -16.86
C VAL A 139 4.26 -19.19 -15.95
N ARG A 140 5.44 -19.50 -16.49
CA ARG A 140 6.74 -19.28 -15.84
C ARG A 140 7.39 -18.04 -16.40
N TYR A 141 8.10 -17.30 -15.55
CA TYR A 141 8.76 -16.05 -15.93
C TYR A 141 10.27 -16.15 -15.73
N GLN A 142 11.01 -15.74 -16.76
CA GLN A 142 12.46 -15.60 -16.71
C GLN A 142 12.82 -14.13 -16.92
N TRP A 143 13.58 -13.57 -15.98
CA TRP A 143 14.02 -12.18 -16.03
C TRP A 143 15.46 -12.07 -16.49
N GLY A 144 15.78 -10.93 -17.09
CA GLY A 144 17.15 -10.54 -17.31
C GLY A 144 17.29 -9.05 -17.56
N ILE A 145 18.54 -8.63 -17.67
CA ILE A 145 18.91 -7.24 -17.91
C ILE A 145 19.97 -7.18 -18.99
N SER A 146 19.77 -6.31 -19.97
CA SER A 146 20.80 -5.82 -20.89
C SER A 146 21.20 -4.42 -20.43
N SER A 147 22.49 -4.08 -20.46
CA SER A 147 22.91 -2.71 -20.15
C SER A 147 24.23 -2.37 -20.80
N THR A 148 24.46 -1.08 -21.03
CA THR A 148 25.68 -0.59 -21.67
C THR A 148 26.91 -0.66 -20.77
N ASN A 149 26.74 -0.68 -19.44
CA ASN A 149 27.86 -0.58 -18.50
C ASN A 149 27.65 -1.31 -17.16
N SER A 150 26.96 -2.46 -17.15
CA SER A 150 26.64 -3.18 -15.91
C SER A 150 26.00 -2.26 -14.86
N ILE A 151 24.93 -1.56 -15.26
CA ILE A 151 24.32 -0.46 -14.51
C ILE A 151 23.60 -0.89 -13.23
N GLY A 152 23.53 -2.20 -12.97
CA GLY A 152 22.96 -2.78 -11.76
C GLY A 152 22.81 -4.29 -11.89
N LYS A 153 22.15 -4.89 -10.91
CA LYS A 153 21.90 -6.34 -10.86
C LYS A 153 20.43 -6.63 -10.54
N LEU A 154 19.93 -7.72 -11.10
CA LEU A 154 18.62 -8.27 -10.77
C LEU A 154 18.75 -9.39 -9.73
N PHE A 155 17.81 -9.43 -8.79
CA PHE A 155 17.67 -10.44 -7.75
C PHE A 155 16.28 -11.07 -7.86
N PRO A 156 16.15 -12.20 -8.60
CA PRO A 156 14.89 -12.91 -8.72
C PRO A 156 14.39 -13.43 -7.37
N ASN A 157 13.09 -13.37 -7.12
CA ASN A 157 12.50 -13.96 -5.93
C ASN A 157 12.38 -15.49 -6.12
N ALA A 158 13.08 -16.26 -5.30
CA ALA A 158 13.12 -17.72 -5.39
C ALA A 158 11.75 -18.40 -5.19
N SER A 159 10.85 -17.74 -4.47
CA SER A 159 9.50 -18.26 -4.17
C SER A 159 8.42 -17.71 -5.11
N ASN A 160 8.75 -16.71 -5.94
CA ASN A 160 7.79 -16.08 -6.84
C ASN A 160 8.50 -15.48 -8.07
N ASP A 161 8.51 -16.23 -9.17
CA ASP A 161 9.13 -15.81 -10.44
C ASP A 161 8.48 -14.57 -11.06
N LYS A 162 7.30 -14.15 -10.58
CA LYS A 162 6.65 -12.91 -11.02
C LYS A 162 7.31 -11.65 -10.45
N ILE A 163 8.21 -11.77 -9.48
CA ILE A 163 8.82 -10.64 -8.77
C ILE A 163 10.34 -10.70 -8.91
N VAL A 164 10.95 -9.56 -9.24
CA VAL A 164 12.40 -9.38 -9.24
C VAL A 164 12.75 -8.03 -8.62
N THR A 165 13.88 -7.96 -7.93
CA THR A 165 14.40 -6.71 -7.38
C THR A 165 15.58 -6.24 -8.23
N PHE A 166 15.54 -4.99 -8.68
CA PHE A 166 16.68 -4.33 -9.30
C PHE A 166 17.45 -3.52 -8.26
N LYS A 167 18.77 -3.72 -8.22
CA LYS A 167 19.70 -2.92 -7.43
C LYS A 167 20.59 -2.09 -8.35
N PRO A 168 20.47 -0.75 -8.33
CA PRO A 168 21.31 0.14 -9.11
C PRO A 168 22.80 0.00 -8.75
N SER A 169 23.67 0.18 -9.74
CA SER A 169 25.11 0.28 -9.50
C SER A 169 25.44 1.57 -8.74
N ALA A 170 26.38 1.47 -7.79
CA ALA A 170 26.89 2.63 -7.07
C ALA A 170 27.89 3.45 -7.89
N THR A 171 28.47 2.88 -8.94
CA THR A 171 29.59 3.48 -9.69
C THR A 171 29.33 3.60 -11.18
N ASN A 172 28.50 2.72 -11.75
CA ASN A 172 28.34 2.63 -13.20
C ASN A 172 27.03 3.25 -13.63
N GLN A 173 27.12 4.37 -14.33
CA GLN A 173 25.99 4.98 -15.02
C GLN A 173 25.82 4.40 -16.44
N GLY A 174 24.62 4.53 -16.97
CA GLY A 174 24.27 4.13 -18.33
C GLY A 174 22.78 3.88 -18.48
N HIS A 175 22.45 3.19 -19.56
CA HIS A 175 21.09 2.78 -19.89
C HIS A 175 21.08 1.30 -20.29
N GLY A 176 19.89 0.73 -20.35
CA GLY A 176 19.69 -0.67 -20.71
C GLY A 176 18.21 -1.01 -20.70
N ASP A 177 17.93 -2.31 -20.73
CA ASP A 177 16.58 -2.82 -20.64
C ASP A 177 16.49 -3.94 -19.61
N VAL A 178 15.43 -3.91 -18.80
CA VAL A 178 15.00 -5.10 -18.05
C VAL A 178 13.99 -5.81 -18.90
N TRP A 179 14.22 -7.09 -19.17
CA TRP A 179 13.35 -7.92 -19.99
C TRP A 179 12.81 -9.10 -19.20
N VAL A 180 11.66 -9.58 -19.66
CA VAL A 180 11.02 -10.80 -19.15
C VAL A 180 10.57 -11.68 -20.30
N HIS A 181 10.84 -12.98 -20.17
CA HIS A 181 10.33 -14.04 -21.03
C HIS A 181 9.32 -14.87 -20.23
N ALA A 182 8.07 -14.89 -20.69
CA ALA A 182 7.00 -15.71 -20.14
C ALA A 182 6.81 -16.96 -21.00
N THR A 183 6.67 -18.13 -20.37
CA THR A 183 6.45 -19.42 -21.07
C THR A 183 5.33 -20.20 -20.39
N ASN A 184 4.35 -20.69 -21.15
CA ASN A 184 3.28 -21.54 -20.60
C ASN A 184 3.55 -23.04 -20.80
N SER A 185 2.68 -23.89 -20.25
CA SER A 185 2.77 -25.36 -20.36
C SER A 185 2.72 -25.89 -21.78
N ASN A 186 2.18 -25.12 -22.72
CA ASN A 186 2.09 -25.49 -24.14
C ASN A 186 3.33 -25.06 -24.94
N GLY A 187 4.34 -24.46 -24.28
CA GLY A 187 5.54 -23.95 -24.92
C GLY A 187 5.34 -22.62 -25.67
N GLN A 188 4.18 -21.98 -25.54
CA GLN A 188 3.99 -20.62 -26.06
C GLN A 188 4.83 -19.65 -25.23
N THR A 189 5.41 -18.66 -25.90
CA THR A 189 6.25 -17.64 -25.26
C THR A 189 5.72 -16.24 -25.55
N ALA A 190 5.86 -15.35 -24.58
CA ALA A 190 5.67 -13.92 -24.75
C ALA A 190 6.80 -13.18 -24.06
N SER A 191 7.26 -12.08 -24.65
CA SER A 191 8.39 -11.32 -24.11
C SER A 191 8.10 -9.84 -24.13
N THR A 192 8.61 -9.11 -23.16
CA THR A 192 8.63 -7.65 -23.17
C THR A 192 9.89 -7.14 -22.48
N SER A 193 10.22 -5.88 -22.74
CA SER A 193 11.27 -5.16 -22.04
C SER A 193 10.80 -3.77 -21.64
N ILE A 194 11.43 -3.22 -20.60
CA ILE A 194 11.27 -1.84 -20.17
C ILE A 194 12.63 -1.15 -20.13
N PRO A 195 12.71 0.15 -20.46
CA PRO A 195 13.94 0.89 -20.38
C PRO A 195 14.35 1.12 -18.92
N ILE A 196 15.66 1.09 -18.69
CA ILE A 196 16.29 1.44 -17.42
C ILE A 196 17.42 2.43 -17.60
N ILE A 197 17.45 3.46 -16.75
CA ILE A 197 18.49 4.49 -16.71
C ILE A 197 19.03 4.56 -15.28
N VAL A 198 20.36 4.43 -15.15
CA VAL A 198 21.07 4.66 -13.89
C VAL A 198 22.12 5.73 -14.12
N GLY A 199 22.13 6.77 -13.32
CA GLY A 199 23.13 7.82 -13.48
C GLY A 199 22.85 9.02 -12.59
N THR A 200 23.56 10.11 -12.80
CA THR A 200 23.16 11.38 -12.19
C THR A 200 21.81 11.75 -12.80
N LEU A 201 20.76 11.79 -11.98
CA LEU A 201 19.50 12.36 -12.39
C LEU A 201 19.80 13.82 -12.73
N SER A 202 19.92 14.13 -14.03
CA SER A 202 19.77 15.51 -14.46
C SER A 202 18.38 15.89 -13.97
N PRO A 203 18.22 16.95 -13.17
CA PRO A 203 16.89 17.36 -12.76
C PRO A 203 16.08 17.50 -14.05
N THR A 204 15.00 16.71 -14.17
CA THR A 204 13.99 17.00 -15.19
C THR A 204 13.70 18.48 -14.99
N PRO A 205 13.90 19.33 -16.01
CA PRO A 205 13.80 20.77 -15.82
C PRO A 205 12.46 21.05 -15.16
N THR A 206 12.50 21.52 -13.92
CA THR A 206 11.28 21.84 -13.19
C THR A 206 10.65 22.97 -13.97
N PRO A 207 9.41 22.82 -14.49
CA PRO A 207 8.76 23.92 -15.19
C PRO A 207 8.70 25.13 -14.24
N CYS A 208 9.09 26.31 -14.73
CA CYS A 208 8.96 27.53 -13.95
C CYS A 208 7.49 27.71 -13.54
N LEU A 209 7.26 28.24 -12.34
CA LEU A 209 5.92 28.67 -11.94
C LEU A 209 5.42 29.70 -12.97
N PRO A 210 4.15 29.65 -13.40
CA PRO A 210 3.62 30.64 -14.33
C PRO A 210 3.80 32.09 -13.85
N ALA A 211 3.81 32.29 -12.53
CA ALA A 211 4.04 33.57 -11.86
C ALA A 211 5.52 33.99 -11.74
N ASP A 212 6.48 33.10 -12.05
CA ASP A 212 7.91 33.43 -12.15
C ASP A 212 8.17 34.01 -13.55
N ILE A 213 7.84 35.29 -13.69
CA ILE A 213 7.80 36.02 -14.95
C ILE A 213 9.23 36.21 -15.48
N ASN A 214 10.19 36.46 -14.58
CA ASN A 214 11.59 36.68 -14.94
C ASN A 214 12.42 35.38 -15.12
N ARG A 215 11.90 34.24 -14.65
CA ARG A 215 12.53 32.90 -14.66
C ARG A 215 13.83 32.82 -13.86
N ASP A 216 13.89 33.50 -12.72
CA ASP A 216 15.01 33.39 -11.80
C ASP A 216 14.81 32.27 -10.76
N GLY A 217 13.69 31.54 -10.85
CA GLY A 217 13.40 30.35 -10.06
C GLY A 217 12.62 30.62 -8.77
N VAL A 218 12.22 31.88 -8.53
CA VAL A 218 11.41 32.29 -7.38
C VAL A 218 10.37 33.32 -7.82
N VAL A 219 9.16 33.23 -7.27
CA VAL A 219 8.15 34.28 -7.47
C VAL A 219 8.34 35.34 -6.40
N ASP A 220 8.88 36.50 -6.77
CA ASP A 220 9.23 37.57 -5.83
C ASP A 220 8.79 38.97 -6.30
N GLN A 221 9.30 40.00 -5.63
CA GLN A 221 8.96 41.40 -5.90
C GLN A 221 9.36 41.84 -7.32
N LYS A 222 10.35 41.20 -7.95
CA LYS A 222 10.74 41.49 -9.33
C LYS A 222 9.67 41.06 -10.31
N ASP A 223 8.99 39.95 -10.07
CA ASP A 223 7.87 39.51 -10.91
C ASP A 223 6.70 40.49 -10.82
N VAL A 224 6.41 40.97 -9.60
CA VAL A 224 5.41 42.04 -9.38
C VAL A 224 5.78 43.30 -10.17
N GLN A 225 7.06 43.67 -10.21
CA GLN A 225 7.51 44.84 -10.95
C GLN A 225 7.36 44.68 -12.46
N ILE A 226 7.61 43.48 -13.00
CA ILE A 226 7.42 43.19 -14.42
C ILE A 226 5.93 43.19 -14.78
N LEU A 227 5.09 42.49 -14.01
CA LEU A 227 3.64 42.47 -14.22
C LEU A 227 3.05 43.88 -14.20
N ARG A 228 3.48 44.71 -13.25
CA ARG A 228 3.05 46.11 -13.14
C ARG A 228 3.46 46.96 -14.35
N THR A 229 4.57 46.63 -15.00
CA THR A 229 5.06 47.37 -16.18
C THR A 229 4.16 47.10 -17.39
N ASP A 230 3.59 45.91 -17.49
CA ASP A 230 2.69 45.50 -18.58
C ASP A 230 1.20 45.69 -18.26
N TYR A 231 0.88 46.20 -17.07
CA TYR A 231 -0.49 46.33 -16.57
C TYR A 231 -1.39 47.15 -17.51
N TRP A 232 -2.58 46.63 -17.81
CA TRP A 232 -3.53 47.14 -18.82
C TRP A 232 -3.05 47.09 -20.27
N SER A 233 -1.97 46.36 -20.58
CA SER A 233 -1.52 46.20 -21.96
C SER A 233 -2.19 44.98 -22.62
N PRO A 234 -2.97 45.17 -23.71
CA PRO A 234 -3.50 44.06 -24.52
C PRO A 234 -2.43 43.41 -25.42
N ASN A 235 -1.19 43.89 -25.35
CA ASN A 235 0.01 43.32 -25.98
C ASN A 235 1.18 43.56 -25.04
N PRO A 236 1.34 42.76 -23.98
CA PRO A 236 2.38 42.97 -22.99
C PRO A 236 3.77 42.83 -23.63
N SER A 237 4.71 43.67 -23.19
CA SER A 237 6.10 43.61 -23.67
C SER A 237 6.77 42.30 -23.26
N ASN A 238 6.36 41.74 -22.12
CA ASN A 238 6.63 40.37 -21.73
C ASN A 238 5.34 39.55 -21.75
N ILE A 239 5.22 38.61 -22.69
CA ILE A 239 4.06 37.72 -22.81
C ILE A 239 3.78 36.90 -21.53
N ARG A 240 4.76 36.77 -20.63
CA ARG A 240 4.59 36.05 -19.36
C ARG A 240 3.87 36.87 -18.28
N SER A 241 3.74 38.18 -18.47
CA SER A 241 2.95 39.04 -17.58
C SER A 241 1.45 38.73 -17.67
N ASP A 242 1.00 38.17 -18.80
CA ASP A 242 -0.33 37.58 -19.00
C ASP A 242 -0.29 36.12 -18.53
N ILE A 243 -0.49 35.93 -17.22
CA ILE A 243 -0.34 34.65 -16.53
C ILE A 243 -1.51 33.71 -16.88
N ASN A 244 -2.73 34.27 -17.00
CA ASN A 244 -3.92 33.48 -17.34
C ASN A 244 -4.11 33.26 -18.85
N ARG A 245 -3.35 33.98 -19.70
CA ARG A 245 -3.35 33.92 -21.17
C ARG A 245 -4.66 34.38 -21.82
N ASP A 246 -5.32 35.36 -21.23
CA ASP A 246 -6.54 35.94 -21.79
C ASP A 246 -6.29 37.12 -22.75
N GLY A 247 -5.02 37.51 -22.91
CA GLY A 247 -4.58 38.56 -23.82
C GLY A 247 -4.52 39.95 -23.19
N ILE A 248 -4.81 40.13 -21.90
CA ILE A 248 -4.73 41.42 -21.20
C ILE A 248 -4.10 41.21 -19.84
N VAL A 249 -3.05 41.97 -19.50
CA VAL A 249 -2.48 41.94 -18.15
C VAL A 249 -3.33 42.78 -17.19
N ASP A 250 -4.02 42.15 -16.23
CA ASP A 250 -4.91 42.84 -15.30
C ASP A 250 -4.85 42.35 -13.82
N LEU A 251 -5.87 42.67 -13.02
CA LEU A 251 -5.95 42.26 -11.61
C LEU A 251 -6.00 40.72 -11.44
N THR A 252 -6.44 40.00 -12.47
CA THR A 252 -6.53 38.55 -12.49
C THR A 252 -5.13 37.94 -12.53
N ASP A 253 -4.25 38.47 -13.37
CA ASP A 253 -2.84 38.05 -13.40
C ASP A 253 -2.14 38.39 -12.09
N TYR A 254 -2.39 39.59 -11.56
CA TYR A 254 -1.85 39.97 -10.25
C TYR A 254 -2.30 39.00 -9.15
N SER A 255 -3.57 38.57 -9.18
CA SER A 255 -4.11 37.60 -8.22
C SER A 255 -3.43 36.23 -8.36
N LEU A 256 -3.17 35.79 -9.59
CA LEU A 256 -2.43 34.54 -9.85
C LEU A 256 -0.97 34.62 -9.41
N LEU A 257 -0.32 35.76 -9.61
CA LEU A 257 1.03 36.00 -9.12
C LEU A 257 1.09 35.85 -7.59
N VAL A 258 0.17 36.50 -6.88
CA VAL A 258 0.14 36.51 -5.41
C VAL A 258 -0.10 35.10 -4.82
N ILE A 259 -0.83 34.22 -5.52
CA ILE A 259 -1.04 32.82 -5.10
C ILE A 259 0.29 32.05 -4.97
N ASP A 260 1.27 32.38 -5.80
CA ASP A 260 2.57 31.74 -5.84
C ASP A 260 3.69 32.57 -5.20
N PHE A 261 3.38 33.73 -4.62
CA PHE A 261 4.38 34.64 -4.05
C PHE A 261 5.23 33.98 -2.96
N GLY A 262 6.55 34.09 -3.09
CA GLY A 262 7.54 33.47 -2.21
C GLY A 262 7.79 31.98 -2.48
N LYS A 263 7.08 31.35 -3.43
CA LYS A 263 7.38 29.98 -3.85
C LYS A 263 8.58 29.96 -4.77
N SER A 264 9.38 28.90 -4.68
CA SER A 264 10.54 28.65 -5.54
C SER A 264 10.54 27.21 -6.01
N THR A 265 10.92 27.00 -7.27
CA THR A 265 11.14 25.67 -7.87
C THR A 265 12.63 25.33 -8.01
N GLY A 266 13.53 26.19 -7.51
CA GLY A 266 14.95 26.14 -7.84
C GLY A 266 15.22 26.61 -9.28
N VAL A 267 16.36 26.19 -9.86
CA VAL A 267 16.67 26.49 -11.27
C VAL A 267 15.62 25.83 -12.16
N CYS A 268 14.70 26.64 -12.69
CA CYS A 268 13.71 26.20 -13.65
C CYS A 268 14.22 26.49 -15.08
N GLN A 269 13.82 25.67 -16.06
CA GLN A 269 14.18 25.86 -17.47
C GLN A 269 12.95 25.72 -18.37
#